data_AF-A0A3B9MAK9-F1
#
_entry.id   AF-A0A3B9MAK9-F1
#
_cell.length_a   1.000
_cell.length_b   1.000
_cell.length_c   1.000
_cell.angle_alpha   90.00
_cell.angle_beta   90.00
_cell.angle_gamma   90.00
#
_symmetry.space_group_name_H-M   'P 1'
#
loop_
_entity.id
_entity.type
_entity.pdbx_description
1 polymer ?
#
loop_
_entity_poly.entity_id
_entity_poly.type
_entity_poly.pdbx_seq_one_letter_code
_entity_poly.pdbx_strand_id
1 'polypeptide(L)'
;MNDYQKEIADLEAQIDQLVDAEGDPTTIAELSMQLEILKAIYTRATDLLERGNKDQGLRYGLRIQGYGDWTLDNVYAFVYERAVDLEPQAHRAFVGGIRDADFALMLNS
;
A
#
# COMPACT_ATOMS: atom_id res chain seq x y z
N MET A 1 10.66 -1.29 12.89
CA MET A 1 9.33 -0.78 12.49
C MET A 1 9.57 0.49 11.70
N ASN A 2 9.06 0.57 10.48
CA ASN A 2 9.09 1.82 9.70
C ASN A 2 7.82 2.64 9.95
N ASP A 3 7.77 3.86 9.42
CA ASP A 3 6.66 4.79 9.66
C ASP A 3 5.32 4.24 9.16
N TYR A 4 5.31 3.52 8.03
CA TYR A 4 4.11 2.87 7.49
C TYR A 4 3.59 1.73 8.38
N GLN A 5 4.48 0.89 8.92
CA GLN A 5 4.08 -0.15 9.87
C GLN A 5 3.52 0.46 11.15
N LYS A 6 4.11 1.56 11.61
CA LYS A 6 3.62 2.29 12.78
C LYS A 6 2.23 2.85 12.53
N GLU A 7 2.01 3.51 11.40
CA GLU A 7 0.70 4.03 11.00
C GLU A 7 -0.37 2.92 10.94
N ILE A 8 -0.03 1.77 10.33
CA ILE A 8 -0.92 0.59 10.29
C ILE A 8 -1.25 0.12 11.71
N ALA A 9 -0.27 0.00 12.59
CA ALA A 9 -0.47 -0.47 13.96
C ALA A 9 -1.25 0.54 14.82
N ASP A 10 -1.01 1.83 14.64
CA ASP A 10 -1.73 2.90 15.33
C ASP A 10 -3.22 2.89 14.91
N LEU A 11 -3.50 2.68 13.62
CA LEU A 11 -4.87 2.56 13.09
C LEU A 11 -5.57 1.27 13.55
N GLU A 12 -4.86 0.13 13.60
CA GLU A 12 -5.36 -1.11 14.20
C GLU A 12 -5.78 -0.89 15.65
N ALA A 13 -4.90 -0.28 16.46
CA ALA A 13 -5.20 -0.01 17.85
C ALA A 13 -6.39 0.95 18.03
N GLN A 14 -6.54 1.92 17.13
CA GLN A 14 -7.70 2.83 17.14
C GLN A 14 -9.01 2.08 16.84
N ILE A 15 -9.01 1.17 15.86
CA ILE A 15 -10.18 0.35 15.53
C ILE A 15 -10.55 -0.54 16.70
N ASP A 16 -9.57 -1.22 17.30
CA ASP A 16 -9.78 -2.11 18.45
C ASP A 16 -10.39 -1.34 19.63
N GLN A 17 -9.87 -0.15 19.95
CA GLN A 17 -10.43 0.71 20.99
C GLN A 17 -11.88 1.14 20.70
N LEU A 18 -12.22 1.42 19.44
CA LEU A 18 -13.59 1.76 19.05
C LEU A 18 -14.53 0.55 19.17
N VAL A 19 -14.06 -0.63 18.79
CA VAL A 19 -14.84 -1.87 18.93
C VAL A 19 -15.11 -2.17 20.42
N ASP A 20 -14.08 -2.10 21.26
CA ASP A 20 -14.19 -2.34 22.71
C ASP A 20 -15.11 -1.32 23.40
N ALA A 21 -15.17 -0.09 22.89
CA ALA A 21 -16.02 0.97 23.41
C ALA A 21 -17.45 0.96 22.83
N GLU A 22 -17.82 -0.03 22.02
CA GLU A 22 -19.08 -0.05 21.26
C GLU A 22 -19.32 1.25 20.47
N GLY A 23 -18.24 1.75 19.86
CA GLY A 23 -18.24 2.98 19.06
C GLY A 23 -19.13 2.88 17.82
N ASP A 24 -19.24 4.01 17.10
CA ASP A 24 -20.09 4.09 15.92
C ASP A 24 -19.70 3.04 14.85
N PRO A 25 -20.62 2.12 14.48
CA PRO A 25 -20.33 1.06 13.51
C PRO A 25 -19.90 1.57 12.14
N THR A 26 -20.38 2.75 11.73
CA THR A 26 -20.00 3.36 10.45
C THR A 26 -18.54 3.77 10.47
N THR A 27 -18.11 4.47 11.52
CA THR A 27 -16.71 4.87 11.73
C THR A 27 -15.78 3.66 11.79
N ILE A 28 -16.16 2.60 12.51
CA ILE A 28 -15.38 1.35 12.58
C ILE A 28 -15.21 0.73 11.19
N ALA A 29 -16.29 0.67 10.40
CA ALA A 29 -16.25 0.13 9.05
C ALA A 29 -15.34 0.95 8.12
N GLU A 30 -15.44 2.28 8.16
CA GLU A 30 -14.61 3.18 7.35
C GLU A 30 -13.12 3.06 7.69
N LEU A 31 -12.76 3.05 8.97
CA LEU A 31 -11.37 2.88 9.41
C LEU A 31 -10.84 1.49 9.05
N SER A 32 -11.67 0.45 9.18
CA SER A 32 -11.31 -0.92 8.78
C SER A 32 -11.03 -1.01 7.28
N MET A 33 -11.82 -0.33 6.44
CA MET A 33 -11.58 -0.25 5.01
C MET A 33 -10.24 0.44 4.71
N GLN A 34 -9.96 1.59 5.35
CA GLN A 34 -8.69 2.28 5.20
C GLN A 34 -7.50 1.39 5.60
N LEU A 35 -7.63 0.67 6.71
CA LEU A 35 -6.61 -0.25 7.19
C LEU A 35 -6.32 -1.37 6.17
N GLU A 36 -7.36 -1.95 5.56
CA GLU A 36 -7.17 -2.98 4.53
C GLU A 36 -6.40 -2.44 3.32
N ILE A 37 -6.67 -1.21 2.90
CA ILE A 37 -5.97 -0.54 1.80
C ILE A 37 -4.50 -0.30 2.16
N LEU A 38 -4.23 0.27 3.35
CA LEU A 38 -2.86 0.54 3.80
C LEU A 38 -2.04 -0.74 3.88
N LYS A 39 -2.62 -1.82 4.43
CA LYS A 39 -1.97 -3.14 4.47
C LYS A 39 -1.68 -3.68 3.07
N ALA A 40 -2.63 -3.55 2.14
CA ALA A 40 -2.43 -4.01 0.76
C ALA A 40 -1.29 -3.25 0.07
N ILE A 41 -1.28 -1.92 0.14
CA ILE A 41 -0.22 -1.08 -0.44
C ILE A 41 1.12 -1.41 0.20
N TYR A 42 1.19 -1.45 1.54
CA TYR A 42 2.43 -1.74 2.26
C TYR A 42 3.01 -3.11 1.86
N THR A 43 2.17 -4.15 1.81
CA THR A 43 2.59 -5.49 1.39
C THR A 43 3.19 -5.48 -0.01
N ARG A 44 2.53 -4.81 -0.97
CA ARG A 44 3.01 -4.74 -2.36
C ARG A 44 4.26 -3.90 -2.50
N ALA A 45 4.39 -2.82 -1.73
CA ALA A 45 5.60 -2.00 -1.68
C ALA A 45 6.79 -2.80 -1.13
N THR A 46 6.61 -3.57 -0.05
CA THR A 46 7.69 -4.40 0.50
C THR A 46 8.06 -5.55 -0.42
N ASP A 47 7.09 -6.22 -1.04
CA ASP A 47 7.34 -7.26 -2.05
C ASP A 47 8.17 -6.70 -3.21
N LEU A 48 7.79 -5.52 -3.71
CA LEU A 48 8.48 -4.88 -4.82
C LEU A 48 9.89 -4.45 -4.41
N LEU A 49 10.04 -3.82 -3.24
CA LEU A 49 11.32 -3.39 -2.68
C LEU A 49 12.31 -4.57 -2.59
N GLU A 50 11.85 -5.72 -2.09
CA GLU A 50 12.65 -6.95 -1.99
C GLU A 50 13.05 -7.51 -3.36
N ARG A 51 12.13 -7.49 -4.34
CA ARG A 51 12.44 -7.93 -5.72
C ARG A 51 13.50 -7.05 -6.36
N GLY A 52 13.36 -5.73 -6.26
CA GLY A 52 14.35 -4.79 -6.78
C GLY A 52 15.71 -4.90 -6.10
N ASN A 53 15.83 -5.58 -4.95
CA ASN A 53 17.15 -5.90 -4.40
C ASN A 53 17.98 -6.87 -5.25
N LYS A 54 17.30 -7.65 -6.09
CA LYS A 54 17.91 -8.63 -6.99
C LYS A 54 17.82 -8.21 -8.47
N ASP A 55 17.02 -7.20 -8.77
CA ASP A 55 16.74 -6.74 -10.13
C ASP A 55 17.07 -5.25 -10.29
N GLN A 56 18.16 -4.97 -11.00
CA GLN A 56 18.59 -3.59 -11.29
C GLN A 56 17.66 -2.87 -12.27
N GLY A 57 16.92 -3.60 -13.11
CA GLY A 57 15.95 -3.04 -14.06
C GLY A 57 14.81 -2.34 -13.33
N LEU A 58 14.29 -2.95 -12.27
CA LEU A 58 13.25 -2.32 -11.43
C LEU A 58 13.73 -1.03 -10.77
N ARG A 59 14.97 -1.04 -10.25
CA ARG A 59 15.58 0.16 -9.65
C ARG A 59 15.77 1.28 -10.66
N TYR A 60 16.18 0.91 -11.88
CA TYR A 60 16.31 1.85 -12.98
C TYR A 60 14.94 2.42 -13.36
N GLY A 61 13.94 1.56 -13.62
CA GLY A 61 12.58 1.96 -13.96
C GLY A 61 11.98 2.97 -12.99
N LEU A 62 12.08 2.71 -11.68
CA LEU A 62 11.61 3.65 -10.64
C LEU A 62 12.25 5.04 -10.77
N ARG A 63 13.56 5.10 -11.03
CA ARG A 63 14.28 6.35 -11.21
C ARG A 63 13.85 7.09 -12.48
N ILE A 64 13.69 6.39 -13.60
CA ILE A 64 13.30 7.03 -14.88
C ILE A 64 11.86 7.56 -14.82
N GLN A 65 11.00 6.91 -14.05
CA GLN A 65 9.65 7.40 -13.78
C GLN A 65 9.61 8.59 -12.79
N GLY A 66 10.75 9.03 -12.26
CA GLY A 66 10.86 10.26 -11.48
C GLY A 66 10.69 10.10 -9.97
N TYR A 67 10.53 8.88 -9.46
CA TYR A 67 10.41 8.62 -8.01
C TYR A 67 11.75 8.70 -7.26
N GLY A 68 12.88 8.66 -7.98
CA GLY A 68 14.22 8.84 -7.40
C GLY A 68 14.94 7.54 -7.06
N ASP A 69 15.59 7.49 -5.91
CA ASP A 69 16.39 6.33 -5.48
C ASP A 69 15.54 5.15 -5.02
N TRP A 70 16.12 3.94 -5.02
CA TRP A 70 15.45 2.72 -4.57
C TRP A 70 15.39 2.63 -3.03
N THR A 71 14.48 3.40 -2.44
CA THR A 71 14.17 3.41 -1.01
C THR A 71 12.75 2.92 -0.78
N LEU A 72 12.43 2.52 0.46
CA LEU A 72 11.06 2.14 0.80
C LEU A 72 10.07 3.27 0.51
N ASP A 73 10.41 4.51 0.87
CA ASP A 73 9.51 5.66 0.70
C ASP A 73 9.14 5.90 -0.77
N ASN A 74 10.13 5.82 -1.66
CA ASN A 74 9.92 6.02 -3.10
C ASN A 74 9.17 4.85 -3.74
N VAL A 75 9.46 3.61 -3.32
CA VAL A 75 8.72 2.41 -3.77
C VAL A 75 7.27 2.44 -3.26
N TYR A 76 7.05 2.85 -2.02
CA TYR A 76 5.72 3.01 -1.44
C TYR A 76 4.93 4.08 -2.17
N ALA A 77 5.54 5.25 -2.44
CA ALA A 77 4.92 6.32 -3.22
C ALA A 77 4.48 5.84 -4.62
N PHE A 78 5.32 5.10 -5.32
CA PHE A 78 4.98 4.50 -6.61
C PHE A 78 3.79 3.54 -6.52
N VAL A 79 3.83 2.59 -5.58
CA VAL A 79 2.75 1.60 -5.40
C VAL A 79 1.45 2.30 -5.00
N TYR A 80 1.50 3.30 -4.13
CA TYR A 80 0.35 4.10 -3.72
C TYR A 80 -0.29 4.80 -4.93
N GLU A 81 0.50 5.51 -5.73
CA GLU A 81 -0.01 6.25 -6.88
C GLU A 81 -0.63 5.32 -7.92
N ARG A 82 0.07 4.23 -8.25
CA ARG A 82 -0.46 3.20 -9.15
C ARG A 82 -1.71 2.52 -8.60
N ALA A 83 -1.77 2.28 -7.29
CA ALA A 83 -2.96 1.72 -6.64
C ALA A 83 -4.16 2.65 -6.78
N VAL A 84 -3.98 3.96 -6.63
CA VAL A 84 -5.05 4.96 -6.85
C VAL A 84 -5.54 4.97 -8.31
N ASP A 85 -4.64 4.71 -9.26
CA ASP A 85 -4.96 4.64 -10.69
C ASP A 85 -5.71 3.35 -11.09
N LEU A 86 -5.71 2.31 -10.25
CA LEU A 86 -6.49 1.08 -10.46
C LEU A 86 -7.98 1.41 -10.23
N GLU A 87 -8.72 1.65 -11.32
CA GLU A 87 -10.13 2.08 -11.35
C GLU A 87 -10.95 1.74 -10.08
N PRO A 88 -11.57 2.73 -9.42
CA PRO A 88 -12.29 2.52 -8.18
C PRO A 88 -13.64 1.83 -8.45
N GLN A 89 -13.65 0.50 -8.49
CA GLN A 89 -14.85 -0.28 -8.19
C GLN A 89 -14.97 -0.46 -6.66
N ALA A 90 -16.06 -1.09 -6.21
CA ALA A 90 -16.34 -1.37 -4.79
C ALA A 90 -15.09 -1.79 -3.99
N HIS A 91 -14.97 -1.36 -2.72
CA HIS A 91 -13.78 -1.53 -1.86
C HIS A 91 -13.06 -2.89 -1.94
N ARG A 92 -13.80 -4.01 -1.95
CA ARG A 92 -13.20 -5.34 -2.11
C ARG A 92 -12.51 -5.54 -3.46
N ALA A 93 -13.10 -5.02 -4.53
CA ALA A 93 -12.51 -5.02 -5.86
C ALA A 93 -11.27 -4.11 -5.91
N PHE A 94 -11.27 -2.99 -5.18
CA PHE A 94 -10.10 -2.12 -5.06
C PHE A 94 -8.93 -2.79 -4.33
N VAL A 95 -9.17 -3.35 -3.13
CA VAL A 95 -8.14 -4.12 -2.40
C VAL A 95 -7.67 -5.34 -3.19
N GLY A 96 -8.58 -6.04 -3.88
CA GLY A 96 -8.23 -7.12 -4.80
C GLY A 96 -7.34 -6.65 -5.95
N GLY A 97 -7.68 -5.53 -6.59
CA GLY A 97 -6.90 -4.91 -7.65
C GLY A 97 -5.47 -4.60 -7.22
N ILE A 98 -5.28 -4.04 -6.02
CA ILE A 98 -3.93 -3.77 -5.47
C ILE A 98 -3.15 -5.08 -5.29
N ARG A 99 -3.80 -6.14 -4.77
CA ARG A 99 -3.14 -7.44 -4.53
C ARG A 99 -2.71 -8.11 -5.84
N ASP A 100 -3.55 -8.04 -6.86
CA ASP A 100 -3.34 -8.71 -8.14
C ASP A 100 -2.48 -7.91 -9.12
N ALA A 101 -2.32 -6.59 -8.89
CA ALA A 101 -1.51 -5.73 -9.75
C ALA A 101 -0.02 -6.14 -9.77
N ASP A 102 0.52 -6.20 -10.99
CA ASP A 102 1.95 -6.43 -11.22
C ASP A 102 2.70 -5.09 -11.31
N PHE A 103 3.00 -4.53 -10.15
CA PHE A 103 3.75 -3.28 -10.04
C PHE A 103 5.18 -3.38 -10.62
N ALA A 104 5.75 -4.58 -10.71
CA ALA A 104 7.06 -4.77 -11.34
C ALA A 104 6.97 -4.61 -12.86
N LEU A 105 5.89 -5.11 -13.48
CA LEU A 105 5.61 -4.86 -14.89
C LEU A 105 5.40 -3.36 -15.16
N MET A 106 4.68 -2.66 -14.29
CA MET A 106 4.42 -1.21 -14.41
C MET A 106 5.69 -0.33 -14.29
N LEU A 107 6.75 -0.82 -13.63
CA LEU A 107 8.05 -0.12 -13.60
C LEU A 107 8.85 -0.27 -14.89
N ASN A 108 8.59 -1.35 -15.63
CA ASN A 108 9.32 -1.71 -16.85
C ASN A 108 8.58 -1.32 -18.13
N SER A 109 7.37 -0.74 -18.02
CA SER A 109 6.55 -0.25 -19.12
C SER A 109 6.90 1.16 -19.57
#